data_AF-A0A3R9GWI7-F1
#
_entry.id   AF-A0A3R9GWI7-F1
#
_cell.length_a   1.000
_cell.length_b   1.000
_cell.length_c   1.000
_cell.angle_alpha   90.00
_cell.angle_beta   90.00
_cell.angle_gamma   90.00
#
_symmetry.space_group_name_H-M   'P 1'
#
loop_
_entity.id
_entity.type
_entity.pdbx_description
1 polymer ?
#
loop_
_entity_poly.entity_id
_entity_poly.type
_entity_poly.pdbx_seq_one_letter_code
_entity_poly.pdbx_strand_id
1 'polypeptide(L)'
;MLMIIFIFGLSIVVSQLICTRLPSGFLYSLLAWLCTVVTALAATVMAFFALYFAGPVAVAPNELVASSAINFTEAFLLSPFVVWFLRRKVRKQATAPEA
;
A
#
# COMPACT_ATOMS: atom_id res chain seq x y z
N MET A 1 -8.73 -10.88 7.17
CA MET A 1 -8.28 -9.63 7.84
C MET A 1 -6.75 -9.46 7.87
N LEU A 2 -5.94 -10.47 8.18
CA LEU A 2 -4.47 -10.28 8.24
C LEU A 2 -3.85 -9.85 6.89
N MET A 3 -4.35 -10.40 5.77
CA MET A 3 -3.83 -10.07 4.44
C MET A 3 -4.01 -8.59 4.07
N ILE A 4 -5.20 -8.02 4.29
CA ILE A 4 -5.46 -6.61 3.96
C ILE A 4 -4.66 -5.66 4.85
N ILE A 5 -4.50 -6.01 6.13
CA ILE A 5 -3.67 -5.23 7.07
C ILE A 5 -2.22 -5.22 6.63
N PHE A 6 -1.68 -6.36 6.19
CA PHE A 6 -0.31 -6.47 5.69
C PHE A 6 -0.11 -5.65 4.41
N ILE A 7 -1.01 -5.78 3.44
CA ILE A 7 -0.97 -5.06 2.16
C ILE A 7 -1.02 -3.54 2.41
N PHE A 8 -1.98 -3.07 3.20
CA PHE A 8 -2.10 -1.64 3.50
C PHE A 8 -0.93 -1.13 4.35
N GLY A 9 -0.53 -1.85 5.39
CA GLY A 9 0.56 -1.44 6.26
C GLY A 9 1.86 -1.23 5.49
N LEU A 10 2.24 -2.22 4.67
CA LEU A 10 3.46 -2.15 3.87
C LEU A 10 3.37 -1.04 2.81
N SER A 11 2.21 -0.91 2.14
CA SER A 11 1.96 0.17 1.18
C SER A 11 2.05 1.56 1.81
N ILE A 12 1.50 1.76 3.00
CA ILE A 12 1.53 3.04 3.72
C ILE A 12 2.97 3.39 4.12
N VAL A 13 3.72 2.44 4.69
CA VAL A 13 5.10 2.66 5.13
C VAL A 13 5.98 3.08 3.95
N VAL A 14 5.93 2.34 2.84
CA VAL A 14 6.71 2.67 1.64
C VAL A 14 6.25 4.00 1.05
N SER A 15 4.94 4.25 0.97
CA SER A 15 4.41 5.52 0.45
C SER A 15 4.82 6.70 1.30
N GLN A 16 4.89 6.54 2.63
CA GLN A 16 5.33 7.58 3.55
C GLN A 16 6.82 7.88 3.34
N LEU A 17 7.65 6.85 3.17
CA LEU A 17 9.07 7.01 2.87
C LEU A 17 9.29 7.74 1.54
N ILE A 18 8.51 7.41 0.52
CA ILE A 18 8.57 8.06 -0.79
C ILE A 18 8.08 9.52 -0.72
N CYS A 19 6.95 9.77 -0.06
CA CYS A 19 6.36 11.11 0.05
C CYS A 19 7.19 12.07 0.90
N THR A 20 8.00 11.57 1.83
CA THR A 20 8.93 12.39 2.63
C THR A 20 10.21 12.76 1.86
N ARG A 21 10.61 11.94 0.89
CA ARG A 21 11.84 12.15 0.10
C ARG A 21 11.60 12.88 -1.23
N LEU A 22 10.38 12.79 -1.78
CA LEU A 22 10.07 13.38 -3.07
C LEU A 22 9.57 14.83 -2.97
N PRO A 23 9.90 15.69 -3.94
CA PRO A 23 9.34 17.04 -4.03
C PRO A 23 7.81 17.05 -4.17
N SER A 24 7.23 18.19 -3.79
CA SER A 24 5.80 18.43 -3.98
C SER A 24 5.51 18.89 -5.41
N GLY A 25 5.02 17.99 -6.26
CA GLY A 25 4.58 18.29 -7.62
C GLY A 25 3.65 17.20 -8.16
N PHE A 26 2.93 17.48 -9.24
CA PHE A 26 1.98 16.52 -9.83
C PHE A 26 2.67 15.24 -10.29
N LEU A 27 3.76 15.36 -11.06
CA LEU A 27 4.56 14.23 -11.55
C LEU A 27 5.07 13.34 -10.41
N TYR A 28 5.58 13.94 -9.33
CA TYR A 28 6.05 13.20 -8.16
C TYR A 28 4.91 12.55 -7.37
N SER A 29 3.70 13.12 -7.42
CA SER A 29 2.52 12.53 -6.78
C SER A 29 2.03 11.32 -7.57
N LEU A 30 2.07 11.40 -8.90
CA LEU A 30 1.81 10.28 -9.79
C LEU A 30 2.84 9.16 -9.59
N LEU A 31 4.14 9.51 -9.50
CA LEU A 31 5.20 8.54 -9.24
C LEU A 31 5.03 7.87 -7.87
N ALA A 32 4.74 8.66 -6.82
CA ALA A 32 4.48 8.12 -5.49
C ALA A 32 3.29 7.14 -5.52
N TRP A 33 2.21 7.48 -6.21
CA TRP A 33 1.06 6.61 -6.38
C TRP A 33 1.39 5.32 -7.13
N LEU A 34 2.12 5.39 -8.25
CA LEU A 34 2.57 4.19 -8.96
C LEU A 34 3.42 3.29 -8.08
N CYS A 35 4.34 3.86 -7.30
CA CYS A 35 5.12 3.09 -6.33
C CYS A 35 4.25 2.46 -5.23
N THR A 36 3.22 3.16 -4.74
CA THR A 36 2.24 2.58 -3.81
C THR A 36 1.53 1.38 -4.42
N VAL A 37 1.11 1.47 -5.68
CA VAL A 37 0.42 0.38 -6.40
C VAL A 37 1.34 -0.81 -6.60
N VAL A 38 2.59 -0.59 -7.03
CA VAL A 38 3.60 -1.65 -7.18
C VAL A 38 3.88 -2.32 -5.83
N THR A 39 3.95 -1.54 -4.76
CA THR A 39 4.14 -2.07 -3.39
C THR A 39 2.94 -2.90 -2.95
N ALA A 40 1.72 -2.43 -3.21
CA ALA A 40 0.50 -3.16 -2.89
C ALA A 40 0.43 -4.49 -3.65
N LEU A 41 0.85 -4.51 -4.93
CA LEU A 41 0.93 -5.72 -5.73
C LEU A 41 1.95 -6.70 -5.14
N ALA A 42 3.17 -6.23 -4.84
CA ALA A 42 4.21 -7.05 -4.24
C ALA A 42 3.76 -7.61 -2.87
N ALA A 43 3.13 -6.79 -2.04
CA ALA A 43 2.60 -7.22 -0.74
C ALA A 43 1.48 -8.26 -0.90
N THR A 44 0.63 -8.12 -1.92
CA THR A 44 -0.43 -9.09 -2.24
C THR A 44 0.17 -10.43 -2.65
N VAL A 45 1.19 -10.42 -3.50
CA VAL A 45 1.91 -11.64 -3.93
C VAL A 45 2.59 -12.31 -2.75
N MET A 46 3.28 -11.55 -1.90
CA MET A 46 3.91 -12.08 -0.69
C MET A 46 2.90 -12.67 0.29
N ALA A 47 1.76 -12.01 0.50
CA ALA A 47 0.70 -12.52 1.37
C ALA A 47 0.03 -13.78 0.78
N PHE A 48 -0.17 -13.83 -0.54
CA PHE A 48 -0.64 -15.02 -1.23
C PHE A 48 0.31 -16.19 -1.00
N PHE A 49 1.61 -16.01 -1.25
CA PHE A 49 2.60 -17.07 -1.03
C PHE A 49 2.67 -17.50 0.44
N ALA A 50 2.66 -16.55 1.38
CA ALA A 50 2.66 -16.85 2.80
C ALA A 50 1.45 -17.71 3.19
N LEU A 51 0.26 -17.39 2.68
CA LEU A 51 -0.96 -18.17 2.95
C LEU A 51 -1.03 -19.48 2.17
N TYR A 52 -0.45 -19.55 0.98
CA TYR A 52 -0.39 -20.78 0.19
C TYR A 52 0.53 -21.83 0.86
N PHE A 53 1.65 -21.40 1.44
CA PHE A 53 2.62 -22.30 2.07
C PHE A 53 2.40 -22.50 3.58
N ALA A 54 1.84 -21.53 4.29
CA ALA A 54 1.62 -21.59 5.74
C ALA A 54 0.14 -21.66 6.15
N GLY A 55 -0.78 -21.56 5.20
CA GLY A 55 -2.21 -21.63 5.46
C GLY A 55 -2.69 -23.04 5.79
N PRO A 56 -3.81 -23.16 6.53
CA PRO A 56 -4.46 -24.44 6.71
C PRO A 56 -4.89 -25.01 5.35
N VAL A 57 -4.77 -26.33 5.18
CA VAL A 57 -5.11 -27.11 3.96
C VAL A 57 -6.54 -26.86 3.44
N ALA A 58 -7.39 -26.20 4.23
CA ALA A 58 -8.79 -25.95 3.96
C ALA A 58 -9.10 -24.79 2.99
N VAL A 59 -8.14 -23.94 2.60
CA VAL A 59 -8.41 -22.85 1.65
C VAL A 59 -8.11 -23.31 0.24
N ALA A 60 -9.14 -23.39 -0.60
CA ALA A 60 -8.97 -23.79 -1.99
C ALA A 60 -8.20 -22.70 -2.77
N PRO A 61 -7.31 -23.07 -3.72
CA PRO A 61 -6.46 -22.10 -4.43
C PRO A 61 -7.25 -21.00 -5.16
N ASN A 62 -8.43 -21.33 -5.68
CA ASN A 62 -9.33 -20.37 -6.34
C ASN A 62 -9.89 -19.32 -5.37
N GLU A 63 -10.22 -19.71 -4.14
CA GLU A 63 -10.68 -18.78 -3.09
C GLU A 63 -9.56 -17.85 -2.64
N LEU A 64 -8.33 -18.37 -2.56
CA LEU A 64 -7.14 -17.58 -2.24
C LEU A 64 -6.88 -16.53 -3.33
N VAL A 65 -6.96 -16.91 -4.60
CA VAL A 65 -6.80 -15.98 -5.74
C VAL A 65 -7.89 -14.90 -5.73
N ALA A 66 -9.16 -15.29 -5.56
CA ALA A 66 -10.27 -14.34 -5.49
C ALA A 66 -10.09 -13.36 -4.33
N SER A 67 -9.71 -13.86 -3.16
CA SER A 67 -9.42 -13.03 -1.98
C SER A 67 -8.26 -12.06 -2.26
N SER A 68 -7.14 -12.52 -2.83
CA SER A 68 -6.01 -11.68 -3.18
C SER A 68 -6.39 -10.58 -4.19
N ALA A 69 -7.20 -10.91 -5.20
CA ALA A 69 -7.67 -9.95 -6.18
C ALA A 69 -8.56 -8.86 -5.56
N ILE A 70 -9.48 -9.23 -4.66
CA ILE A 70 -10.33 -8.28 -3.93
C ILE A 70 -9.47 -7.35 -3.08
N ASN A 71 -8.56 -7.90 -2.27
CA ASN A 71 -7.71 -7.12 -1.39
C ASN A 71 -6.77 -6.17 -2.16
N PHE A 72 -6.23 -6.62 -3.31
CA PHE A 72 -5.46 -5.74 -4.20
C PHE A 72 -6.31 -4.63 -4.81
N THR A 73 -7.53 -4.95 -5.25
CA THR A 73 -8.45 -3.97 -5.84
C THR A 73 -8.83 -2.90 -4.83
N GLU A 74 -9.12 -3.28 -3.59
CA GLU A 74 -9.37 -2.34 -2.49
C GLU A 74 -8.15 -1.44 -2.24
N ALA A 75 -6.95 -2.03 -2.17
CA ALA A 75 -5.70 -1.28 -2.00
C ALA A 75 -5.45 -0.31 -3.17
N PHE A 76 -5.74 -0.74 -4.40
CA PHE A 76 -5.63 0.10 -5.59
C PHE A 76 -6.58 1.29 -5.54
N LEU A 77 -7.86 1.07 -5.22
CA LEU A 77 -8.87 2.13 -5.12
C LEU A 77 -8.56 3.12 -3.99
N LEU A 78 -7.98 2.66 -2.90
CA LEU A 78 -7.62 3.50 -1.74
C LEU A 78 -6.24 4.16 -1.87
N SER A 79 -5.35 3.64 -2.71
CA SER A 79 -3.99 4.18 -2.92
C SER A 79 -3.91 5.68 -3.26
N PRO A 80 -4.76 6.28 -4.12
CA PRO A 80 -4.67 7.73 -4.37
C PRO A 80 -5.01 8.56 -3.12
N PHE A 81 -5.97 8.11 -2.31
CA PHE A 81 -6.34 8.79 -1.06
C PHE A 81 -5.21 8.71 -0.03
N VAL A 82 -4.55 7.56 0.08
CA VAL A 82 -3.38 7.37 0.96
C VAL A 82 -2.25 8.32 0.57
N VAL A 83 -1.90 8.38 -0.72
CA VAL A 83 -0.84 9.27 -1.22
C VAL A 83 -1.18 10.74 -0.98
N TRP A 84 -2.43 11.14 -1.25
CA TRP A 84 -2.91 12.49 -0.99
C TRP A 84 -2.82 12.86 0.49
N PHE A 85 -3.29 11.97 1.37
CA PHE A 85 -3.26 12.17 2.82
C PHE A 85 -1.82 12.29 3.34
N LEU A 86 -0.93 11.39 2.91
CA LEU A 86 0.49 11.39 3.31
C LEU A 86 1.19 12.67 2.84
N ARG A 87 0.98 13.10 1.60
CA ARG A 87 1.57 14.36 1.10
C ARG A 87 1.05 15.58 1.88
N ARG A 88 -0.24 15.60 2.23
CA ARG A 88 -0.80 16.67 3.08
C ARG A 88 -0.17 16.67 4.46
N LYS A 89 0.08 15.49 5.04
CA LYS A 89 0.77 15.33 6.33
C LYS A 89 2.22 15.81 6.28
N VAL A 90 2.98 15.41 5.26
CA VAL A 90 4.39 15.84 5.07
C VAL A 90 4.50 17.35 4.91
N ARG A 91 3.60 17.97 4.12
CA ARG A 91 3.55 19.43 3.99
C ARG A 91 3.30 20.13 5.33
N LYS A 92 2.35 19.63 6.13
CA LYS A 92 2.08 20.18 7.46
C LYS A 92 3.26 20.04 8.42
N GLN A 93 4.00 18.93 8.35
CA GLN A 93 5.20 18.71 9.16
C GLN A 93 6.34 19.64 8.75
N ALA A 94 6.53 19.90 7.45
CA ALA A 94 7.55 20.84 6.98
C ALA A 94 7.25 22.31 7.34
N THR A 95 5.98 22.65 7.60
CA THR A 95 5.55 24.00 8.00
C THR A 95 5.43 24.18 9.51
N ALA A 96 5.55 23.13 10.31
CA ALA A 96 5.55 23.25 11.76
C ALA A 96 6.92 23.82 12.18
N PRO A 97 6.98 25.05 12.74
CA PRO A 97 8.24 25.56 13.26
C PRO A 97 8.71 24.64 14.38
N GLU A 98 10.00 24.33 14.37
CA GLU A 98 10.67 23.65 15.49
C GLU A 98 10.32 24.38 16.79
N ALA A 99 9.72 23.64 17.73
CA ALA A 99 9.39 24.13 19.07
C ALA A 99 10.62 24.07 19.98
#